data_AF-A0A376ZVQ8-F1
#
_entry.id   AF-A0A376ZVQ8-F1
#
_cell.length_a   1.000
_cell.length_b   1.000
_cell.length_c   1.000
_cell.angle_alpha   90.00
_cell.angle_beta   90.00
_cell.angle_gamma   90.00
#
_symmetry.space_group_name_H-M   'P 1'
#
loop_
_entity.id
_entity.type
_entity.pdbx_description
1 polymer ?
#
loop_
_entity_poly.entity_id
_entity_poly.type
_entity_poly.pdbx_seq_one_letter_code
_entity_poly.pdbx_strand_id
1 'polypeptide(L)'
;MKQDFRCGCWLMEKPETAMKAITRNLDREIWRDLMQRSGMLSLMDAQARDTWYRSLEYDNFPEISEANIWSTFEQLHQNKDDVFERGVINVFRVLSWNYKTNSPCKFGSKIIVNNLVRWDRWGFI
;
A
#
# COMPACT_ATOMS: atom_id res chain seq x y z
N MET A 1 19.07 -10.44 -0.20
CA MET A 1 19.10 -11.13 -1.51
C MET A 1 18.08 -10.47 -2.40
N LYS A 2 18.51 -9.72 -3.42
CA LYS A 2 17.62 -9.24 -4.47
C LYS A 2 17.20 -10.48 -5.25
N GLN A 3 15.91 -10.81 -5.27
CA GLN A 3 15.43 -11.83 -6.18
C GLN A 3 15.63 -11.28 -7.59
N ASP A 4 16.56 -11.88 -8.30
CA ASP A 4 16.65 -11.74 -9.74
C ASP A 4 15.28 -12.13 -10.29
N PHE A 5 14.54 -11.12 -10.76
CA PHE A 5 13.37 -11.33 -11.59
C PHE A 5 13.78 -12.36 -12.63
N ARG A 6 13.15 -13.54 -12.58
CA ARG A 6 13.26 -14.55 -13.62
C ARG A 6 12.83 -13.89 -14.93
N CYS A 7 13.78 -13.30 -15.63
CA CYS A 7 13.76 -13.21 -17.07
C CYS A 7 13.95 -14.64 -17.58
N GLY A 8 12.97 -15.50 -17.30
CA GLY A 8 12.79 -16.75 -18.02
C GLY A 8 12.68 -16.38 -19.49
N CYS A 9 13.26 -17.19 -20.35
CA CYS A 9 13.40 -16.90 -21.77
C CYS A 9 12.04 -17.00 -22.49
N TRP A 10 11.08 -16.11 -22.18
CA TRP A 10 9.75 -16.04 -22.80
C TRP A 10 9.87 -15.82 -24.30
N LEU A 11 10.98 -15.23 -24.75
CA LEU A 11 11.33 -15.04 -26.17
C LEU A 11 11.48 -16.36 -26.94
N MET A 12 11.65 -17.48 -26.24
CA MET A 12 11.74 -18.83 -26.84
C MET A 12 10.41 -19.59 -26.79
N GLU A 13 9.39 -19.05 -26.11
CA GLU A 13 8.08 -19.68 -26.03
C GLU A 13 7.20 -19.32 -27.24
N LYS A 14 6.09 -20.06 -27.40
CA LYS A 14 5.09 -19.74 -28.43
C LYS A 14 4.59 -18.31 -28.23
N PRO A 15 4.36 -17.53 -29.31
CA PRO A 15 3.95 -16.14 -29.23
C PRO A 15 2.76 -15.87 -28.30
N GLU A 16 1.79 -16.80 -28.25
CA GLU A 16 0.62 -16.69 -27.37
C GLU A 16 0.98 -16.69 -25.88
N THR A 17 1.91 -17.55 -25.46
CA THR A 17 2.34 -17.63 -24.05
C THR A 17 3.22 -16.44 -23.70
N ALA A 18 4.12 -16.06 -24.61
CA ALA A 18 4.98 -14.89 -24.46
C ALA A 18 4.13 -13.61 -24.30
N MET A 19 3.11 -13.42 -25.14
CA MET A 19 2.22 -12.26 -25.08
C MET A 19 1.48 -12.18 -23.73
N LYS A 20 0.93 -13.30 -23.24
CA LYS A 20 0.26 -13.35 -21.93
C LYS A 20 1.20 -12.98 -20.78
N ALA A 21 2.44 -13.46 -20.82
CA ALA A 21 3.44 -13.12 -19.81
C ALA A 21 3.84 -11.63 -19.86
N ILE A 22 3.97 -11.06 -21.06
CA ILE A 22 4.25 -9.63 -21.26
C ILE A 22 3.10 -8.78 -20.71
N THR A 23 1.85 -9.07 -21.10
CA THR A 23 0.66 -8.35 -20.59
C THR A 23 0.60 -8.41 -19.08
N ARG A 24 0.78 -9.58 -18.46
CA ARG A 24 0.77 -9.71 -17.00
C ARG A 24 1.86 -8.92 -16.30
N ASN A 25 3.07 -8.88 -16.86
CA ASN A 25 4.15 -8.08 -16.27
C ASN A 25 3.85 -6.58 -16.36
N LEU A 26 3.25 -6.12 -17.47
CA LEU A 26 2.80 -4.73 -17.61
C LEU A 26 1.69 -4.41 -16.61
N ASP A 27 0.68 -5.27 -16.47
CA ASP A 27 -0.41 -5.10 -15.52
C ASP A 27 0.10 -4.99 -14.08
N ARG A 28 1.08 -5.82 -13.70
CA ARG A 28 1.71 -5.77 -12.37
C ARG A 28 2.34 -4.40 -12.10
N GLU A 29 3.07 -3.84 -13.07
CA GLU A 29 3.70 -2.53 -12.93
C GLU A 29 2.66 -1.39 -12.89
N ILE A 30 1.59 -1.50 -13.68
CA ILE A 30 0.48 -0.53 -13.62
C ILE A 30 -0.18 -0.54 -12.24
N TRP A 31 -0.50 -1.72 -11.70
CA TRP A 31 -1.07 -1.82 -10.34
C TRP A 31 -0.14 -1.27 -9.27
N ARG A 32 1.18 -1.49 -9.39
CA ARG A 32 2.18 -0.93 -8.49
C ARG A 32 2.17 0.61 -8.52
N ASP A 33 2.16 1.20 -9.71
CA ASP A 33 2.13 2.65 -9.89
C ASP A 33 0.80 3.26 -9.40
N LEU A 34 -0.34 2.65 -9.72
CA LEU A 34 -1.66 3.07 -9.24
C LEU A 34 -1.73 3.11 -7.70
N MET A 35 -1.24 2.07 -7.04
CA MET A 35 -1.23 2.00 -5.57
C MET A 35 -0.27 3.00 -4.93
N GLN A 36 0.85 3.30 -5.59
CA GLN A 36 1.79 4.30 -5.12
C GLN A 36 1.22 5.72 -5.27
N ARG A 37 0.63 6.06 -6.43
CA ARG A 37 0.12 7.40 -6.73
C ARG A 37 -1.16 7.74 -5.98
N SER A 38 -2.02 6.76 -5.75
CA SER A 38 -3.24 6.94 -4.96
C SER A 38 -2.98 7.20 -3.47
N GLY A 39 -1.75 6.93 -2.99
CA GLY A 39 -1.42 7.02 -1.57
C GLY A 39 -2.01 5.90 -0.72
N MET A 40 -2.69 4.91 -1.32
CA MET A 40 -3.37 3.85 -0.57
C MET A 40 -2.38 3.03 0.28
N LEU A 41 -1.16 2.82 -0.22
CA LEU A 41 -0.09 2.14 0.53
C LEU A 41 0.28 2.85 1.85
N SER A 42 0.05 4.17 1.96
CA SER A 42 0.34 4.93 3.19
C SER A 42 -0.72 4.73 4.28
N LEU A 43 -1.93 4.35 3.89
CA LEU A 43 -3.04 4.06 4.80
C LEU A 43 -3.00 2.61 5.28
N MET A 44 -2.38 1.74 4.50
CA MET A 44 -2.31 0.31 4.81
C MET A 44 -1.37 0.00 5.97
N ASP A 45 -1.79 -0.91 6.85
CA ASP A 45 -0.91 -1.48 7.87
C ASP A 45 0.14 -2.42 7.25
N ALA A 46 1.10 -2.90 8.06
CA ALA A 46 2.15 -3.80 7.60
C ALA A 46 1.59 -5.10 6.98
N GLN A 47 0.54 -5.69 7.55
CA GLN A 47 -0.04 -6.94 7.06
C GLN A 47 -0.79 -6.75 5.72
N ALA A 48 -1.59 -5.68 5.60
CA ALA A 48 -2.27 -5.38 4.33
C ALA A 48 -1.26 -5.10 3.21
N ARG A 49 -0.19 -4.36 3.51
CA ARG A 49 0.91 -4.12 2.55
C ARG A 49 1.60 -5.42 2.12
N ASP A 50 1.93 -6.30 3.06
CA ASP A 50 2.57 -7.59 2.74
C ASP A 50 1.66 -8.46 1.87
N THR A 51 0.36 -8.51 2.20
CA THR A 51 -0.64 -9.25 1.42
C THR A 51 -0.73 -8.72 -0.01
N TRP A 52 -0.71 -7.39 -0.18
CA TRP A 52 -0.71 -6.74 -1.49
C TRP A 52 0.57 -7.02 -2.29
N TYR A 53 1.76 -6.96 -1.67
CA TYR A 53 2.99 -7.29 -2.39
C TYR A 53 3.02 -8.76 -2.81
N ARG A 54 2.55 -9.68 -1.95
CA ARG A 54 2.41 -11.09 -2.31
C ARG A 54 1.42 -11.30 -3.44
N SER A 55 0.30 -10.59 -3.49
CA SER A 55 -0.66 -10.73 -4.60
C SER A 55 -0.04 -10.33 -5.94
N LEU A 56 0.82 -9.30 -5.95
CA LEU A 56 1.61 -8.91 -7.12
C LEU A 56 2.68 -9.96 -7.50
N GLU A 57 3.35 -10.57 -6.53
CA GLU A 57 4.38 -11.60 -6.78
C GLU A 57 3.80 -12.90 -7.36
N TYR A 58 2.65 -13.34 -6.84
CA TYR A 58 1.99 -14.58 -7.25
C TYR A 58 0.98 -14.42 -8.40
N ASP A 59 1.00 -13.29 -9.11
CA ASP A 59 0.08 -12.97 -10.21
C ASP A 59 -1.41 -13.11 -9.85
N ASN A 60 -1.73 -12.85 -8.59
CA ASN A 60 -3.09 -12.91 -8.05
C ASN A 60 -3.69 -11.50 -7.95
N PHE A 61 -3.74 -10.79 -9.07
CA PHE A 61 -4.35 -9.47 -9.20
C PHE A 61 -5.32 -9.44 -10.39
N PRO A 62 -6.32 -8.54 -10.38
CA PRO A 62 -7.24 -8.38 -11.50
C PRO A 62 -6.52 -7.92 -12.76
N GLU A 63 -6.96 -8.37 -13.92
CA GLU A 63 -6.51 -7.81 -15.21
C GLU A 63 -6.76 -6.29 -15.24
N ILE A 64 -5.86 -5.54 -15.88
CA ILE A 64 -6.06 -4.10 -16.03
C ILE A 64 -7.24 -3.83 -16.95
N SER A 65 -8.31 -3.30 -16.35
CA SER A 65 -9.45 -2.73 -17.04
C SER A 65 -10.04 -1.61 -16.19
N GLU A 66 -10.76 -0.67 -16.81
CA GLU A 66 -11.38 0.43 -16.08
C GLU A 66 -12.30 -0.09 -14.95
N ALA A 67 -13.14 -1.09 -15.25
CA ALA A 67 -14.04 -1.70 -14.25
C ALA A 67 -13.29 -2.36 -13.08
N ASN A 68 -12.18 -3.04 -13.37
CA ASN A 68 -11.37 -3.70 -12.32
C ASN A 68 -10.62 -2.67 -11.47
N ILE A 69 -10.13 -1.59 -12.07
CA ILE A 69 -9.51 -0.47 -11.34
C ILE A 69 -10.54 0.15 -10.41
N TRP A 70 -11.71 0.53 -10.91
CA TRP A 70 -12.76 1.14 -10.09
C TRP A 70 -13.19 0.24 -8.94
N SER A 71 -13.52 -1.02 -9.21
CA SER A 71 -13.95 -1.95 -8.16
C SER A 71 -12.87 -2.21 -7.11
N THR A 72 -11.61 -2.32 -7.51
CA THR A 72 -10.49 -2.49 -6.56
C THR A 72 -10.32 -1.26 -5.69
N PHE A 73 -10.31 -0.07 -6.28
CA PHE A 73 -10.15 1.18 -5.53
C PHE A 73 -11.36 1.50 -4.64
N GLU A 74 -12.56 1.13 -5.06
CA GLU A 74 -13.77 1.23 -4.24
C GLU A 74 -13.65 0.34 -2.99
N GLN A 75 -13.25 -0.92 -3.14
CA GLN A 75 -13.03 -1.82 -2.00
C GLN A 75 -11.92 -1.32 -1.07
N LEU A 76 -10.83 -0.81 -1.63
CA LEU A 76 -9.75 -0.23 -0.86
C LEU A 76 -10.21 1.00 -0.07
N HIS A 77 -11.06 1.84 -0.67
CA HIS A 77 -11.61 3.01 -0.01
C HIS A 77 -12.61 2.65 1.09
N GLN A 78 -13.48 1.66 0.85
CA GLN A 78 -14.42 1.15 1.86
C GLN A 78 -13.71 0.61 3.10
N ASN A 79 -12.57 -0.06 2.90
CA ASN A 79 -11.81 -0.68 3.98
C ASN A 79 -10.71 0.22 4.58
N LYS A 80 -10.54 1.45 4.09
CA LYS A 80 -9.36 2.29 4.41
C LYS A 80 -9.27 2.63 5.90
N ASP A 81 -10.40 2.90 6.55
CA ASP A 81 -10.44 3.34 7.94
C ASP A 81 -10.10 2.19 8.89
N ASP A 82 -10.63 0.99 8.62
CA ASP A 82 -10.33 -0.23 9.38
C ASP A 82 -8.86 -0.63 9.29
N VAL A 83 -8.29 -0.57 8.08
CA VAL A 83 -6.87 -0.93 7.87
C VAL A 83 -5.96 0.09 8.55
N PHE A 84 -6.31 1.38 8.50
CA PHE A 84 -5.58 2.43 9.20
C PHE A 84 -5.63 2.24 10.73
N GLU A 85 -6.81 2.02 11.29
CA GLU A 85 -7.01 1.80 12.73
C GLU A 85 -6.21 0.58 13.22
N ARG A 86 -6.31 -0.54 12.51
CA ARG A 86 -5.53 -1.75 12.80
C ARG A 86 -4.02 -1.47 12.74
N GLY A 87 -3.57 -0.62 11.82
CA GLY A 87 -2.19 -0.17 11.74
C GLY A 87 -1.72 0.57 12.99
N VAL A 88 -2.49 1.55 13.46
CA VAL A 88 -2.18 2.29 14.70
C VAL A 88 -2.13 1.34 15.90
N ILE A 89 -3.12 0.46 16.04
CA ILE A 89 -3.18 -0.53 17.12
C ILE A 89 -1.94 -1.44 17.10
N ASN A 90 -1.58 -1.97 15.92
CA ASN A 90 -0.46 -2.89 15.78
C ASN A 90 0.88 -2.22 16.14
N VAL A 91 1.07 -0.94 15.79
CA VAL A 91 2.26 -0.18 16.20
C VAL A 91 2.37 -0.13 17.72
N PHE A 92 1.32 0.31 18.42
CA PHE A 92 1.36 0.44 19.87
C PHE A 92 1.42 -0.90 20.60
N ARG A 93 0.90 -1.97 20.01
CA ARG A 93 0.98 -3.33 20.57
C ARG A 93 2.42 -3.85 20.63
N VAL A 94 3.27 -3.50 19.65
CA VAL A 94 4.66 -3.99 19.55
C VAL A 94 5.63 -3.13 20.37
N LEU A 95 5.24 -1.92 20.75
CA LEU A 95 6.08 -1.05 21.57
C LEU A 95 6.21 -1.55 23.00
N SER A 96 7.39 -1.35 23.60
CA SER A 96 7.61 -1.63 25.02
C SER A 96 6.79 -0.68 25.90
N TRP A 97 6.07 -1.23 26.87
CA TRP A 97 5.27 -0.47 27.84
C TRP A 97 6.09 0.21 28.95
N ASN A 98 7.40 -0.02 29.00
CA ASN A 98 8.30 0.59 29.99
C ASN A 98 8.50 2.09 29.78
N TYR A 99 8.14 2.62 28.59
CA TYR A 99 8.30 4.02 28.25
C TYR A 99 6.96 4.74 28.33
N LYS A 100 6.89 5.81 29.15
CA LYS A 100 5.69 6.66 29.29
C LYS A 100 5.18 7.20 27.95
N THR A 101 6.09 7.44 27.01
CA THR A 101 5.77 7.90 25.66
C THR A 101 5.03 6.86 24.84
N ASN A 102 5.11 5.56 25.14
CA ASN A 102 4.47 4.53 24.32
C ASN A 102 2.99 4.30 24.66
N SER A 103 2.40 5.12 25.54
CA SER A 103 0.97 5.04 25.82
C SER A 103 0.13 5.47 24.60
N PRO A 104 -0.77 4.62 24.08
CA PRO A 104 -1.67 4.97 22.98
C PRO A 104 -2.63 6.10 23.35
N CYS A 105 -2.99 6.25 24.63
CA CYS A 105 -3.85 7.34 25.12
C CYS A 105 -3.23 8.74 24.95
N LYS A 106 -1.94 8.83 24.63
CA LYS A 106 -1.23 10.08 24.32
C LYS A 106 -0.94 10.25 22.83
N PHE A 107 -1.46 9.38 21.96
CA PHE A 107 -1.22 9.43 20.53
C PHE A 107 -1.76 10.72 19.91
N GLY A 108 -2.98 11.13 20.25
CA GLY A 108 -3.60 12.35 19.70
C GLY A 108 -2.75 13.60 19.91
N SER A 109 -2.17 13.78 21.10
CA SER A 109 -1.28 14.92 21.42
C SER A 109 0.03 14.92 20.64
N LYS A 110 0.36 13.84 19.91
CA LYS A 110 1.57 13.72 19.10
C LYS A 110 1.31 13.86 17.61
N ILE A 111 0.05 13.98 17.19
CA ILE A 111 -0.29 14.14 15.78
C ILE A 111 0.19 15.52 15.34
N ILE A 112 1.13 15.55 14.40
CA ILE A 112 1.62 16.78 13.77
C ILE A 112 0.88 16.90 12.44
N VAL A 113 0.03 17.93 12.34
CA VAL A 113 -0.72 18.23 11.13
C VAL A 113 -0.05 19.42 10.44
N ASN A 114 0.64 19.15 9.34
CA ASN A 114 1.26 20.20 8.53
C ASN A 114 0.25 20.78 7.52
N ASN A 115 0.42 22.05 7.16
CA ASN A 115 -0.32 22.74 6.08
C ASN A 115 -1.84 22.89 6.27
N LEU A 116 -2.38 22.56 7.44
CA LEU A 116 -3.79 22.75 7.79
C LEU A 116 -4.05 24.02 8.60
N VAL A 117 -3.02 24.51 9.29
CA VAL A 117 -3.05 25.71 10.13
C VAL A 117 -1.76 26.49 9.86
N ARG A 118 -1.83 27.81 9.63
CA ARG A 118 -0.62 28.64 9.53
C ARG A 118 -0.16 28.96 10.94
N TRP A 119 1.09 28.65 11.24
CA TRP A 119 1.75 29.16 12.43
C TRP A 119 2.58 30.39 12.03
N ASP A 120 2.18 31.57 12.50
CA ASP A 120 2.94 32.80 12.35
C ASP A 120 3.28 33.41 13.72
N ARG A 121 3.86 34.63 13.74
CA ARG A 121 4.28 35.29 14.98
C ARG A 121 3.13 35.58 15.96
N TRP A 122 1.88 35.45 15.52
CA TRP A 122 0.67 35.72 16.29
C TRP A 122 -0.06 34.44 16.73
N GLY A 123 0.47 33.26 16.40
CA GLY A 123 -0.05 31.96 16.85
C GLY A 123 -0.57 31.10 15.69
N PHE A 124 -1.48 30.18 16.02
CA PHE A 124 -2.18 29.33 15.06
C PHE A 124 -3.34 30.12 14.43
N ILE A 125 -3.29 30.31 13.10
CA ILE A 125 -4.35 30.91 12.26
C ILE A 125 -4.98 29.83 11.39
#